data_AF-A0A536GP97-F1
#
_entry.id   AF-A0A536GP97-F1
#
_cell.length_a   1.000
_cell.length_b   1.000
_cell.length_c   1.000
_cell.angle_alpha   90.00
_cell.angle_beta   90.00
_cell.angle_gamma   90.00
#
_symmetry.space_group_name_H-M   'P 1'
#
loop_
_entity.id
_entity.type
_entity.pdbx_description
1 polymer ?
#
loop_
_entity_poly.entity_id
_entity_poly.type
_entity_poly.pdbx_seq_one_letter_code
_entity_poly.pdbx_strand_id
1 'polypeptide(L)'
;MITSRGAKADPTGGRVRPADDCPWPRPFPDGFNACPAYLQQRFIPVDIHDQPLTPVCTCRHLISRRLPDRTGGWYAACQIGDAAARQQWVVAGDGDAHRVLGALRARMDAINRPFVERIWAAKALQRDDELGAAVAEFVSECATFLTLHRQEFEQAQLRPDAILLIIRRTVEDFVRKDGREASWDVPESILSELPERDRLFFRLQTSS
;
A
#
# COMPACT_ATOMS: atom_id res chain seq x y z
N MET A 1 33.78 -1.46 -9.67
CA MET A 1 33.47 -0.02 -9.58
C MET A 1 32.15 0.22 -10.29
N ILE A 2 31.06 0.39 -9.56
CA ILE A 2 29.73 0.64 -10.13
C ILE A 2 29.52 2.15 -10.07
N THR A 3 29.55 2.80 -11.23
CA THR A 3 29.31 4.24 -11.36
C THR A 3 27.82 4.51 -11.17
N SER A 4 27.45 5.05 -10.02
CA SER A 4 26.12 5.57 -9.73
C SER A 4 25.80 6.71 -10.70
N ARG A 5 24.83 6.52 -11.60
CA ARG A 5 24.26 7.63 -12.39
C ARG A 5 23.57 8.59 -11.43
N GLY A 6 24.09 9.82 -11.39
CA GLY A 6 23.68 10.86 -10.47
C GLY A 6 22.20 11.23 -10.57
N ALA A 7 21.65 11.63 -9.42
CA ALA A 7 20.38 12.33 -9.33
C ALA A 7 20.37 13.49 -10.33
N LYS A 8 19.41 13.50 -11.26
CA LYS A 8 19.19 14.64 -12.14
C LYS A 8 18.81 15.84 -11.26
N ALA A 9 19.66 16.86 -11.27
CA ALA A 9 19.37 18.16 -10.70
C ALA A 9 18.18 18.78 -11.44
N ASP A 10 17.26 19.36 -10.68
CA ASP A 10 16.15 20.19 -11.16
C ASP A 10 16.72 21.41 -11.93
N PRO A 11 16.29 21.66 -13.19
CA PRO A 11 16.78 22.79 -13.98
C PRO A 11 16.25 24.16 -13.52
N THR A 12 15.52 24.23 -12.41
CA THR A 12 15.02 25.48 -11.83
C THR A 12 15.75 25.82 -10.54
N GLY A 13 16.80 26.65 -10.66
CA GLY A 13 17.50 27.39 -9.61
C GLY A 13 17.21 27.00 -8.14
N GLY A 14 18.10 26.19 -7.57
CA GLY A 14 18.54 26.29 -6.17
C GLY A 14 17.47 26.26 -5.08
N ARG A 15 16.50 25.34 -5.13
CA ARG A 15 15.61 25.10 -3.99
C ARG A 15 16.05 23.85 -3.24
N VAL A 16 16.41 24.03 -1.96
CA VAL A 16 16.69 22.91 -1.06
C VAL A 16 15.38 22.15 -0.85
N ARG A 17 15.32 20.89 -1.29
CA ARG A 17 14.20 20.01 -0.99
C ARG A 17 14.19 19.69 0.51
N PRO A 18 13.01 19.56 1.14
CA PRO A 18 12.94 19.00 2.49
C PRO A 18 13.72 17.69 2.58
N ALA A 19 14.43 17.47 3.69
CA ALA A 19 15.34 16.32 3.84
C ALA A 19 14.60 14.97 3.77
N ASP A 20 13.34 14.96 4.16
CA ASP A 20 12.42 13.83 4.11
C ASP A 20 11.66 13.70 2.78
N ASP A 21 11.85 14.60 1.81
CA ASP A 21 11.27 14.46 0.47
C ASP A 21 11.75 13.16 -0.19
N CYS A 22 10.82 12.38 -0.73
CA CYS A 22 11.13 11.16 -1.45
C CYS A 22 11.81 11.50 -2.78
N PRO A 23 13.10 11.16 -2.98
CA PRO A 23 13.87 11.64 -4.13
C PRO A 23 13.53 10.90 -5.44
N TRP A 24 12.86 9.75 -5.36
CA TRP A 24 12.60 8.91 -6.53
C TRP A 24 11.35 9.37 -7.30
N PRO A 25 11.41 9.36 -8.65
CA PRO A 25 10.27 9.72 -9.48
C PRO A 25 9.15 8.68 -9.35
N ARG A 26 7.91 9.16 -9.42
CA ARG A 26 6.70 8.33 -9.41
C ARG A 26 6.12 8.23 -10.83
N PRO A 27 5.36 7.18 -11.17
CA PRO A 27 5.11 5.98 -10.34
C PRO A 27 6.40 5.16 -10.14
N PHE A 28 6.45 4.37 -9.07
CA PHE A 28 7.60 3.49 -8.86
C PHE A 28 7.52 2.33 -9.87
N PRO A 29 8.62 1.96 -10.55
CA PRO A 29 8.61 0.85 -11.50
C PRO A 29 8.44 -0.49 -10.77
N ASP A 30 8.01 -1.50 -11.52
CA ASP A 30 7.96 -2.87 -11.01
C ASP A 30 9.34 -3.34 -10.54
N GLY A 31 9.40 -3.98 -9.38
CA GLY A 31 10.66 -4.44 -8.78
C GLY A 31 11.57 -3.32 -8.28
N PHE A 32 11.07 -2.10 -8.09
CA PHE A 32 11.84 -0.98 -7.54
C PHE A 32 12.54 -1.35 -6.22
N ASN A 33 13.86 -1.15 -6.17
CA ASN A 33 14.71 -1.50 -5.03
C ASN A 33 15.75 -0.43 -4.66
N ALA A 34 15.62 0.78 -5.22
CA ALA A 34 16.62 1.85 -5.00
C ALA A 34 16.50 2.51 -3.63
N CYS A 35 15.37 2.34 -2.93
CA CYS A 35 15.21 2.73 -1.53
C CYS A 35 15.30 1.50 -0.63
N PRO A 36 16.21 1.46 0.36
CA PRO A 36 16.36 0.32 1.28
C PRO A 36 15.11 0.11 2.15
N ALA A 37 14.36 1.17 2.41
CA ALA A 37 13.10 1.14 3.17
C ALA A 37 11.85 1.12 2.27
N TYR A 38 11.98 0.73 0.99
CA TYR A 38 10.81 0.63 0.11
C TYR A 38 9.90 -0.52 0.55
N LEU A 39 8.64 -0.20 0.82
CA LEU A 39 7.56 -1.17 0.96
C LEU A 39 6.52 -0.89 -0.10
N GLN A 40 6.42 -1.77 -1.08
CA GLN A 40 5.48 -1.65 -2.19
C GLN A 40 4.04 -1.59 -1.67
N GLN A 41 3.27 -0.68 -2.25
CA GLN A 41 1.82 -0.57 -2.08
C GLN A 41 1.21 -0.24 -3.44
N ARG A 42 0.07 -0.84 -3.78
CA ARG A 42 -0.74 -0.40 -4.93
C ARG A 42 -1.58 0.80 -4.54
N PHE A 43 -1.57 1.82 -5.37
CA PHE A 43 -2.45 2.97 -5.26
C PHE A 43 -3.30 3.05 -6.53
N ILE A 44 -4.61 3.21 -6.36
CA ILE A 44 -5.49 3.44 -7.50
C ILE A 44 -5.88 4.91 -7.49
N PRO A 45 -5.31 5.72 -8.40
CA PRO A 45 -5.76 7.09 -8.54
C PRO A 45 -7.17 7.13 -9.11
N VAL A 46 -7.89 8.22 -8.83
CA VAL A 46 -9.16 8.53 -9.50
C VAL A 46 -9.02 9.78 -10.35
N ASP A 47 -9.89 9.90 -11.36
CA ASP A 47 -10.05 11.13 -12.12
C ASP A 47 -10.97 12.14 -11.40
N ILE A 48 -11.28 13.26 -12.06
CA ILE A 48 -12.15 14.32 -11.53
C ILE A 48 -13.63 13.91 -11.36
N HIS A 49 -14.01 12.73 -11.85
CA HIS A 49 -15.34 12.15 -11.79
C HIS A 49 -15.38 10.93 -10.86
N ASP A 50 -14.36 10.79 -9.98
CA ASP A 50 -14.16 9.66 -9.07
C ASP A 50 -14.05 8.31 -9.79
N GLN A 51 -13.71 8.31 -11.09
CA GLN A 51 -13.51 7.07 -11.83
C GLN A 51 -12.09 6.53 -11.59
N PRO A 52 -11.94 5.23 -11.25
CA PRO A 52 -10.64 4.63 -11.04
C PRO A 52 -9.80 4.67 -12.32
N LEU A 53 -8.58 5.16 -12.20
CA LEU A 53 -7.55 5.13 -13.23
C LEU A 53 -6.69 3.86 -13.09
N THR A 54 -5.76 3.67 -14.04
CA THR A 54 -4.82 2.55 -13.99
C THR A 54 -4.05 2.55 -12.65
N PRO A 55 -4.09 1.43 -11.90
CA PRO A 55 -3.35 1.31 -10.65
C PRO A 55 -1.84 1.51 -10.85
N VAL A 56 -1.20 2.17 -9.88
CA VAL A 56 0.24 2.42 -9.88
C VAL A 56 0.89 1.90 -8.60
N CYS A 57 2.18 1.58 -8.68
CA CYS A 57 2.98 1.25 -7.50
C CYS A 57 3.44 2.53 -6.78
N THR A 58 3.24 2.55 -5.46
CA THR A 58 3.71 3.57 -4.51
C THR A 58 4.50 2.93 -3.36
N CYS A 59 5.00 3.76 -2.44
CA CYS A 59 5.62 3.32 -1.20
C CYS A 59 4.65 3.54 -0.03
N ARG A 60 4.54 2.56 0.85
CA ARG A 60 3.68 2.61 2.05
C ARG A 60 4.10 3.67 3.07
N HIS A 61 5.36 4.09 3.05
CA HIS A 61 5.87 5.18 3.89
C HIS A 61 5.66 6.57 3.28
N LEU A 62 5.07 6.67 2.10
CA LEU A 62 4.90 7.94 1.41
C LEU A 62 3.67 8.67 1.96
N ILE A 63 3.88 9.90 2.45
CA ILE A 63 2.83 10.76 2.98
C ILE A 63 2.91 12.15 2.32
N SER A 64 1.79 12.87 2.29
CA SER A 64 1.75 14.26 1.83
C SER A 64 2.03 15.19 3.00
N ARG A 65 3.04 16.06 2.87
CA ARG A 65 3.33 17.13 3.84
C ARG A 65 3.27 18.50 3.18
N ARG A 66 2.92 19.52 3.97
CA ARG A 66 2.93 20.92 3.52
C ARG A 66 4.36 21.45 3.51
N LEU A 67 4.69 22.25 2.50
CA LEU A 67 5.97 22.97 2.48
C LEU A 67 6.00 23.99 3.63
N PRO A 68 7.02 23.98 4.51
CA PRO A 68 7.05 24.78 5.75
C PRO A 68 6.91 26.29 5.54
N ASP A 69 7.37 26.81 4.40
CA ASP A 69 7.50 28.25 4.17
C ASP A 69 6.61 28.78 3.02
N ARG A 70 5.43 28.16 2.80
CA ARG A 70 4.53 28.59 1.71
C ARG A 70 3.07 28.67 2.10
N THR A 71 2.41 29.70 1.56
CA THR A 71 0.95 29.89 1.54
C THR A 71 0.23 28.77 0.78
N GLY A 72 0.95 27.97 -0.02
CA GLY A 72 0.45 26.76 -0.67
C GLY A 72 1.59 25.88 -1.20
N GLY A 73 1.37 24.58 -1.21
CA GLY A 73 2.30 23.59 -1.75
C GLY A 73 2.45 22.35 -0.88
N TRP A 74 2.42 21.20 -1.52
CA TRP A 74 2.58 19.89 -0.90
C TRP A 74 3.78 19.18 -1.52
N TYR A 75 4.45 18.34 -0.75
CA TYR A 75 5.50 17.46 -1.23
C TYR A 75 5.30 16.04 -0.68
N ALA A 76 5.96 15.08 -1.32
CA ALA A 76 5.84 13.67 -1.00
C ALA A 76 6.93 13.28 0.00
N ALA A 77 6.61 13.37 1.29
CA ALA A 77 7.53 13.05 2.37
C ALA A 77 7.59 11.54 2.62
N CYS A 78 8.74 11.07 3.08
CA CYS A 78 8.89 9.75 3.67
C CYS A 78 8.61 9.85 5.18
N GLN A 79 7.64 9.08 5.67
CA GLN A 79 7.29 9.01 7.09
C GLN A 79 8.49 8.59 7.98
N ILE A 80 9.42 7.80 7.43
CA ILE A 80 10.66 7.40 8.12
C ILE A 80 11.60 8.59 8.35
N GLY A 81 11.55 9.60 7.46
CA GLY A 81 12.43 10.76 7.47
C GLY A 81 13.44 10.76 6.32
N ASP A 82 14.63 11.28 6.60
CA ASP A 82 15.67 11.55 5.62
C ASP A 82 16.41 10.30 5.11
N ALA A 83 17.46 10.51 4.32
CA ALA A 83 18.27 9.42 3.77
C ALA A 83 18.95 8.56 4.85
N ALA A 84 19.42 9.16 5.94
CA ALA A 84 20.08 8.44 7.03
C ALA A 84 19.05 7.59 7.81
N ALA A 85 17.88 8.16 8.09
CA ALA A 85 16.78 7.45 8.75
C ALA A 85 16.32 6.24 7.92
N ARG A 86 16.20 6.39 6.59
CA ARG A 86 15.87 5.26 5.68
C ARG A 86 16.91 4.16 5.69
N GLN A 87 18.19 4.50 5.83
CA GLN A 87 19.28 3.51 5.93
C GLN A 87 19.25 2.79 7.28
N GLN A 88 19.04 3.52 8.37
CA GLN A 88 18.96 2.98 9.73
C GLN A 88 17.74 2.10 9.93
N TRP A 89 16.62 2.41 9.26
CA TRP A 89 15.41 1.59 9.29
C TRP A 89 15.66 0.14 8.88
N VAL A 90 16.61 -0.10 7.97
CA VAL A 90 17.02 -1.46 7.56
C VAL A 90 17.85 -2.17 8.63
N VAL A 91 18.63 -1.42 9.42
CA VAL A 91 19.53 -1.97 10.45
C VAL A 91 18.79 -2.21 11.76
N ALA A 92 17.77 -1.42 12.07
CA ALA A 92 16.87 -1.68 13.19
C ALA A 92 16.14 -3.01 12.94
N GLY A 93 16.11 -3.91 13.94
CA GLY A 93 15.53 -5.26 13.79
C GLY A 93 14.07 -5.29 13.32
N ASP A 94 13.34 -4.18 13.46
CA ASP A 94 11.99 -4.03 12.92
C ASP A 94 11.94 -3.95 11.39
N GLY A 95 12.99 -3.47 10.73
CA GLY A 95 13.05 -3.35 9.27
C GLY A 95 12.93 -4.69 8.56
N ASP A 96 13.48 -5.76 9.14
CA ASP A 96 13.36 -7.11 8.60
C ASP A 96 11.92 -7.64 8.73
N ALA A 97 11.28 -7.46 9.89
CA ALA A 97 9.87 -7.85 10.09
C ALA A 97 8.95 -7.10 9.10
N HIS A 98 9.17 -5.80 8.89
CA HIS A 98 8.41 -5.01 7.94
C HIS A 98 8.65 -5.42 6.49
N ARG A 99 9.87 -5.85 6.14
CA ARG A 99 10.19 -6.41 4.81
C ARG A 99 9.52 -7.75 4.57
N VAL A 100 9.53 -8.66 5.56
CA VAL A 100 8.77 -9.92 5.48
C VAL A 100 7.28 -9.65 5.26
N LEU A 101 6.72 -8.74 6.05
CA LEU A 101 5.33 -8.30 5.92
C LEU A 101 5.04 -7.67 4.54
N GLY A 102 5.98 -6.85 4.05
CA GLY A 102 5.97 -6.29 2.70
C GLY A 102 5.95 -7.36 1.61
N ALA A 103 6.79 -8.39 1.74
CA ALA A 103 6.87 -9.49 0.78
C ALA A 103 5.62 -10.37 0.79
N LEU A 104 5.02 -10.62 1.96
CA LEU A 104 3.74 -11.33 2.07
C LEU A 104 2.61 -10.55 1.37
N ARG A 105 2.51 -9.24 1.62
CA ARG A 105 1.55 -8.37 0.92
C ARG A 105 1.76 -8.34 -0.59
N ALA A 106 2.99 -8.13 -1.05
CA ALA A 106 3.29 -8.04 -2.47
C ALA A 106 2.92 -9.35 -3.22
N ARG A 107 3.17 -10.51 -2.59
CA ARG A 107 2.71 -11.80 -3.12
C ARG A 107 1.20 -11.91 -3.16
N MET A 108 0.52 -11.54 -2.07
CA MET A 108 -0.94 -11.58 -1.99
C MET A 108 -1.57 -10.64 -3.03
N ASP A 109 -1.08 -9.41 -3.17
CA ASP A 109 -1.51 -8.43 -4.17
C ASP A 109 -1.35 -8.96 -5.61
N ALA A 110 -0.23 -9.64 -5.89
CA ALA A 110 0.04 -10.19 -7.22
C ALA A 110 -0.97 -11.29 -7.59
N ILE A 111 -1.30 -12.17 -6.64
CA ILE A 111 -2.29 -13.25 -6.83
C ILE A 111 -3.70 -12.70 -6.91
N ASN A 112 -4.01 -11.68 -6.11
CA ASN A 112 -5.36 -11.13 -5.99
C ASN A 112 -5.74 -10.19 -7.14
N ARG A 113 -4.77 -9.64 -7.88
CA ARG A 113 -4.99 -8.66 -8.96
C ARG A 113 -6.15 -9.00 -9.92
N PRO A 114 -6.21 -10.18 -10.56
CA PRO A 114 -7.29 -10.48 -11.51
C PRO A 114 -8.68 -10.48 -10.87
N PHE A 115 -8.80 -10.89 -9.61
CA PHE A 115 -10.07 -10.87 -8.89
C PHE A 115 -10.50 -9.45 -8.55
N VAL A 116 -9.55 -8.61 -8.14
CA VAL A 116 -9.79 -7.20 -7.86
C VAL A 116 -10.32 -6.46 -9.09
N GLU A 117 -9.69 -6.68 -10.24
CA GLU A 117 -10.11 -6.10 -11.51
C GLU A 117 -11.53 -6.54 -11.90
N ARG A 118 -11.88 -7.83 -11.68
CA ARG A 118 -13.23 -8.36 -11.92
C ARG A 118 -14.28 -7.76 -10.98
N ILE A 119 -14.00 -7.69 -9.68
CA ILE A 119 -14.90 -7.09 -8.68
C ILE A 119 -15.24 -5.66 -9.09
N TRP A 120 -14.25 -4.89 -9.52
CA TRP A 120 -14.44 -3.51 -9.95
C TRP A 120 -15.24 -3.39 -11.25
N ALA A 121 -14.91 -4.17 -12.26
CA ALA A 121 -15.65 -4.17 -13.52
C ALA A 121 -17.13 -4.53 -13.28
N ALA A 122 -17.40 -5.56 -12.48
CA ALA A 122 -18.75 -5.98 -12.14
C ALA A 122 -19.52 -4.89 -11.37
N LYS A 123 -18.87 -4.26 -10.38
CA LYS A 123 -19.46 -3.17 -9.60
C LYS A 123 -19.76 -1.93 -10.45
N ALA A 124 -18.84 -1.53 -11.33
CA ALA A 124 -19.03 -0.38 -12.22
C ALA A 124 -20.18 -0.59 -13.22
N LEU A 125 -20.34 -1.83 -13.69
CA LEU A 125 -21.42 -2.23 -14.62
C LEU A 125 -22.71 -2.65 -13.92
N GLN A 126 -22.77 -2.61 -12.57
CA GLN A 126 -23.92 -3.03 -11.77
C GLN A 126 -24.37 -4.48 -12.09
N ARG A 127 -23.40 -5.39 -12.23
CA ARG A 127 -23.62 -6.82 -12.51
C ARG A 127 -23.57 -7.63 -11.23
N ASP A 128 -24.64 -7.60 -10.43
CA ASP A 128 -24.68 -8.15 -9.07
C ASP A 128 -24.28 -9.64 -8.98
N ASP A 129 -24.75 -10.49 -9.91
CA ASP A 129 -24.41 -11.91 -9.93
C ASP A 129 -22.91 -12.15 -10.15
N GLU A 130 -22.30 -11.40 -11.08
CA GLU A 130 -20.87 -11.48 -11.37
C GLU A 130 -20.04 -10.90 -10.22
N LEU A 131 -20.54 -9.82 -9.59
CA LEU A 131 -19.92 -9.21 -8.42
C LEU A 131 -19.88 -10.22 -7.26
N GLY A 132 -20.99 -10.89 -6.97
CA GLY A 132 -21.06 -11.93 -5.93
C GLY A 132 -20.09 -13.07 -6.18
N ALA A 133 -20.02 -13.58 -7.42
CA ALA A 133 -19.08 -14.63 -7.80
C ALA A 133 -17.61 -14.19 -7.67
N ALA A 134 -17.27 -13.00 -8.16
CA ALA A 134 -15.91 -12.48 -8.10
C ALA A 134 -15.43 -12.25 -6.65
N VAL A 135 -16.32 -11.79 -5.77
CA VAL A 135 -16.04 -11.61 -4.34
C VAL A 135 -15.82 -12.96 -3.65
N ALA A 136 -16.66 -13.96 -3.94
CA ALA A 136 -16.51 -15.30 -3.36
C ALA A 136 -15.18 -15.95 -3.76
N GLU A 137 -14.80 -15.86 -5.05
CA GLU A 137 -13.52 -16.35 -5.55
C GLU A 137 -12.34 -15.61 -4.90
N PHE A 138 -12.39 -14.28 -4.82
CA PHE A 138 -11.36 -13.46 -4.16
C PHE A 138 -11.12 -13.88 -2.70
N VAL A 139 -12.20 -14.05 -1.93
CA VAL A 139 -12.12 -14.47 -0.52
C VAL A 139 -11.56 -15.89 -0.40
N SER A 140 -11.95 -16.79 -1.31
CA SER A 140 -11.43 -18.16 -1.37
C SER A 140 -9.92 -18.16 -1.63
N GLU A 141 -9.44 -17.38 -2.59
CA GLU A 141 -8.02 -17.27 -2.90
C GLU A 141 -7.21 -16.66 -1.76
N CYS A 142 -7.73 -15.63 -1.09
CA CYS A 142 -7.12 -15.09 0.11
C CYS A 142 -7.00 -16.17 1.20
N ALA A 143 -8.05 -16.97 1.41
CA ALA A 143 -8.03 -18.06 2.40
C ALA A 143 -6.99 -19.14 2.05
N THR A 144 -6.90 -19.52 0.78
CA THR A 144 -5.88 -20.45 0.27
C THR A 144 -4.48 -19.91 0.51
N PHE A 145 -4.21 -18.65 0.12
CA PHE A 145 -2.92 -18.01 0.31
C PHE A 145 -2.51 -17.97 1.80
N LEU A 146 -3.42 -17.51 2.66
CA LEU A 146 -3.18 -17.43 4.10
C LEU A 146 -2.93 -18.80 4.74
N THR A 147 -3.56 -19.85 4.22
CA THR A 147 -3.35 -21.24 4.67
C THR A 147 -1.98 -21.76 4.22
N LEU A 148 -1.62 -21.58 2.94
CA LEU A 148 -0.35 -22.03 2.38
C LEU A 148 0.85 -21.34 3.04
N HIS A 149 0.70 -20.06 3.41
CA HIS A 149 1.75 -19.25 4.03
C HIS A 149 1.62 -19.11 5.55
N ARG A 150 0.78 -19.93 6.20
CA ARG A 150 0.46 -19.83 7.64
C ARG A 150 1.70 -19.65 8.53
N GLN A 151 2.73 -20.47 8.31
CA GLN A 151 3.95 -20.43 9.09
C GLN A 151 4.68 -19.07 8.99
N GLU A 152 4.75 -18.48 7.80
CA GLU A 152 5.39 -17.18 7.59
C GLU A 152 4.63 -16.04 8.29
N PHE A 153 3.29 -16.11 8.29
CA PHE A 153 2.45 -15.16 9.02
C PHE A 153 2.62 -15.31 10.54
N GLU A 154 2.61 -16.53 11.06
CA GLU A 154 2.78 -16.81 12.50
C GLU A 154 4.18 -16.40 13.00
N GLN A 155 5.23 -16.64 12.20
CA GLN A 155 6.59 -16.15 12.50
C GLN A 155 6.67 -14.63 12.54
N ALA A 156 5.88 -13.93 11.71
CA ALA A 156 5.73 -12.48 11.77
C ALA A 156 4.84 -11.99 12.93
N GLN A 157 4.33 -12.91 13.77
CA GLN A 157 3.40 -12.68 14.87
C GLN A 157 2.04 -12.16 14.41
N LEU A 158 1.59 -12.59 13.23
CA LEU A 158 0.28 -12.25 12.67
C LEU A 158 -0.66 -13.44 12.78
N ARG A 159 -1.96 -13.16 12.78
CA ARG A 159 -3.00 -14.19 12.83
C ARG A 159 -3.70 -14.30 11.46
N PRO A 160 -3.42 -15.35 10.66
CA PRO A 160 -4.02 -15.51 9.33
C PRO A 160 -5.55 -15.42 9.34
N ASP A 161 -6.20 -16.01 10.33
CA ASP A 161 -7.66 -16.02 10.43
C ASP A 161 -8.23 -14.62 10.71
N ALA A 162 -7.51 -13.79 11.49
CA ALA A 162 -7.89 -12.40 11.73
C ALA A 162 -7.71 -11.55 10.46
N ILE A 163 -6.65 -11.78 9.70
CA ILE A 163 -6.42 -11.12 8.41
C ILE A 163 -7.54 -11.47 7.43
N LEU A 164 -7.91 -12.76 7.31
CA LEU A 164 -9.00 -13.20 6.43
C LEU A 164 -10.33 -12.57 6.81
N LEU A 165 -10.65 -12.49 8.11
CA LEU A 165 -11.87 -11.86 8.60
C LEU A 165 -11.96 -10.40 8.15
N ILE A 166 -10.85 -9.66 8.21
CA ILE A 166 -10.81 -8.25 7.82
C ILE A 166 -10.93 -8.09 6.32
N ILE A 167 -10.27 -8.96 5.53
CA ILE A 167 -10.43 -8.98 4.08
C ILE A 167 -11.90 -9.17 3.71
N ARG A 168 -12.59 -10.15 4.34
CA ARG A 168 -14.02 -10.39 4.13
C ARG A 168 -14.87 -9.17 4.45
N ARG A 169 -14.70 -8.59 5.64
CA ARG A 169 -15.48 -7.41 6.05
C ARG A 169 -15.20 -6.19 5.18
N THR A 170 -13.96 -6.03 4.71
CA THR A 170 -13.58 -4.93 3.80
C THR A 170 -14.26 -5.08 2.45
N VAL A 171 -14.25 -6.28 1.85
CA VAL A 171 -14.88 -6.49 0.54
C VAL A 171 -16.41 -6.42 0.64
N GLU A 172 -17.00 -6.93 1.72
CA GLU A 172 -18.44 -6.79 2.01
C GLU A 172 -18.84 -5.31 2.17
N ASP A 173 -18.04 -4.53 2.91
CA ASP A 173 -18.27 -3.10 3.04
C ASP A 173 -18.16 -2.39 1.70
N PHE A 174 -17.11 -2.69 0.94
CA PHE A 174 -16.91 -2.16 -0.42
C PHE A 174 -18.10 -2.48 -1.33
N VAL A 175 -18.63 -3.70 -1.31
CA VAL A 175 -19.80 -4.10 -2.11
C VAL A 175 -21.04 -3.30 -1.74
N ARG A 176 -21.31 -3.10 -0.44
CA ARG A 176 -22.50 -2.36 0.04
C ARG A 176 -22.52 -0.88 -0.31
N LYS A 177 -21.36 -0.24 -0.45
CA LYS A 177 -21.30 1.19 -0.76
C LYS A 177 -21.71 1.46 -2.21
N ASP A 178 -22.46 2.53 -2.46
CA ASP A 178 -22.87 2.91 -3.80
C ASP A 178 -21.67 3.24 -4.71
N GLY A 179 -21.82 2.91 -6.01
CA GLY A 179 -20.76 2.73 -7.01
C GLY A 179 -19.93 3.95 -7.43
N ARG A 180 -19.33 4.67 -6.48
CA ARG A 180 -18.35 5.74 -6.74
C ARG A 180 -17.11 5.71 -5.86
N GLU A 181 -17.10 4.93 -4.78
CA GLU A 181 -15.90 4.83 -3.96
C GLU A 181 -14.88 3.89 -4.63
N ALA A 182 -13.82 4.49 -5.17
CA ALA A 182 -12.76 3.77 -5.88
C ALA A 182 -11.68 3.18 -4.96
N SER A 183 -11.68 3.53 -3.67
CA SER A 183 -10.69 3.04 -2.72
C SER A 183 -11.14 1.73 -2.08
N TRP A 184 -10.32 0.69 -2.27
CA TRP A 184 -10.37 -0.57 -1.53
C TRP A 184 -9.32 -0.54 -0.40
N ASP A 185 -9.43 0.45 0.48
CA ASP A 185 -8.68 0.47 1.74
C ASP A 185 -9.53 -0.11 2.88
N VAL A 186 -8.89 -0.72 3.87
CA VAL A 186 -9.61 -1.20 5.06
C VAL A 186 -10.12 -0.01 5.87
N PRO A 187 -11.44 0.14 6.10
CA PRO A 187 -11.98 1.23 6.91
C PRO A 187 -11.37 1.26 8.32
N GLU A 188 -11.16 2.46 8.87
CA GLU A 188 -10.59 2.60 10.22
C GLU A 188 -11.49 1.97 11.29
N SER A 189 -12.82 2.03 11.10
CA SER A 189 -13.79 1.35 11.96
C SER A 189 -13.49 -0.15 12.06
N ILE A 190 -13.19 -0.81 10.94
CA ILE A 190 -12.87 -2.24 10.87
C ILE A 190 -11.46 -2.52 11.43
N LEU A 191 -10.47 -1.68 11.11
CA LEU A 191 -9.09 -1.84 11.59
C LEU A 191 -8.95 -1.68 13.10
N SER A 192 -9.72 -0.76 13.70
CA SER A 192 -9.65 -0.46 15.13
C SER A 192 -10.04 -1.65 16.02
N GLU A 193 -10.79 -2.62 15.48
CA GLU A 193 -11.20 -3.84 16.18
C GLU A 193 -10.07 -4.88 16.32
N LEU A 194 -8.96 -4.72 15.59
CA LEU A 194 -7.83 -5.65 15.64
C LEU A 194 -6.80 -5.26 16.72
N PRO A 195 -6.02 -6.23 17.23
CA PRO A 195 -4.75 -5.94 17.90
C PRO A 195 -3.81 -5.16 16.99
N GLU A 196 -3.02 -4.27 17.59
CA GLU A 196 -2.08 -3.39 16.89
C GLU A 196 -1.19 -4.13 15.88
N ARG A 197 -0.73 -5.33 16.25
CA ARG A 197 0.15 -6.16 15.43
C ARG A 197 -0.49 -6.58 14.11
N ASP A 198 -1.76 -6.97 14.11
CA ASP A 198 -2.47 -7.38 12.89
C ASP A 198 -2.78 -6.17 12.00
N ARG A 199 -2.98 -4.98 12.58
CA ARG A 199 -3.20 -3.73 11.83
C ARG A 199 -2.02 -3.40 10.93
N LEU A 200 -0.79 -3.75 11.33
CA LEU A 200 0.43 -3.50 10.56
C LEU A 200 0.38 -4.14 9.18
N PHE A 201 -0.37 -5.25 9.01
CA PHE A 201 -0.58 -5.86 7.70
C PHE A 201 -1.35 -4.92 6.76
N PHE A 202 -2.33 -4.15 7.24
CA PHE A 202 -3.19 -3.30 6.43
C PHE A 202 -2.78 -1.83 6.37
N ARG A 203 -2.36 -1.22 7.50
CA ARG A 203 -1.76 0.12 7.56
C ARG A 203 -0.47 0.12 8.39
N LEU A 204 0.55 0.87 7.98
CA LEU A 204 1.62 1.21 8.92
C LEU A 204 1.03 2.21 9.92
N GLN A 205 1.18 1.96 11.22
CA GLN A 205 0.75 2.90 12.23
C GLN A 205 1.44 4.26 11.97
N THR A 206 0.65 5.33 11.89
CA THR A 206 1.17 6.68 12.01
C THR A 206 1.38 6.97 13.48
N SER A 207 2.61 6.82 13.96
CA SER A 207 3.01 7.50 15.20
C SER A 207 2.75 8.98 14.97
N SER A 208 1.72 9.50 15.64
CA SER A 208 1.40 10.93 15.66
C SER A 208 2.37 11.66 16.57
#